data_AF-A0A372LL38-F1
#
_entry.id   AF-A0A372LL38-F1
#
_cell.length_a   1.000
_cell.length_b   1.000
_cell.length_c   1.000
_cell.angle_alpha   90.00
_cell.angle_beta   90.00
_cell.angle_gamma   90.00
#
_symmetry.space_group_name_H-M   'P 1'
#
loop_
_entity.id
_entity.type
_entity.pdbx_description
1 polymer ?
#
loop_
_entity_poly.entity_id
_entity_poly.type
_entity_poly.pdbx_seq_one_letter_code
_entity_poly.pdbx_strand_id
1 'polypeptide(L)'
;MNNQTINSINETLQAYGFEQYQLSDLSQDNELLLKHESGTIALNGKNLLHDLHLGKSKNLSSLINAIDLYDLTYSLAEICAKGFSKFTCIKEIAIGYYSFCKGTCYHYGDKKIYVNPSYVFKRWKTTFSKSITLKDFITVLLLHELGHAFQDNEKPLLQRKTEFFSENIHSEFISEAIQKYKHFLIKTEIDAWDRTKHLLKEFSLDSVSFTQVKSDCLNSYASLNDLEIEKRLKRVYKHLVCK
;
A
#
# COMPACT_ATOMS: atom_id res chain seq x y z
N MET A 1 14.29 8.55 21.46
CA MET A 1 15.11 7.38 21.86
C MET A 1 16.54 7.87 22.11
N ASN A 2 17.33 7.23 22.98
CA ASN A 2 18.71 7.65 23.25
C ASN A 2 19.61 7.30 22.04
N ASN A 3 20.52 8.19 21.63
CA ASN A 3 21.44 7.99 20.49
C ASN A 3 22.21 6.66 20.57
N GLN A 4 22.44 6.16 21.79
CA GLN A 4 23.07 4.86 22.04
C GLN A 4 22.30 3.66 21.46
N THR A 5 20.97 3.69 21.47
CA THR A 5 20.16 2.58 20.91
C THR A 5 20.20 2.59 19.38
N ILE A 6 20.18 3.76 18.75
CA ILE A 6 20.31 3.88 17.29
C ILE A 6 21.68 3.39 16.84
N ASN A 7 22.74 3.82 17.51
CA ASN A 7 24.11 3.39 17.21
C ASN A 7 24.28 1.88 17.35
N SER A 8 23.78 1.29 18.45
CA SER A 8 23.86 -0.16 18.66
C SER A 8 23.12 -0.97 17.57
N ILE A 9 21.96 -0.50 17.10
CA ILE A 9 21.24 -1.14 16.00
C ILE A 9 22.04 -1.02 14.69
N ASN A 10 22.58 0.15 14.39
CA ASN A 10 23.35 0.38 13.16
C ASN A 10 24.68 -0.40 13.14
N GLU A 11 25.41 -0.45 14.26
CA GLU A 11 26.61 -1.30 14.44
C GLU A 11 26.27 -2.78 14.22
N THR A 12 25.09 -3.20 14.68
CA THR A 12 24.63 -4.58 14.49
C THR A 12 24.30 -4.85 13.02
N LEU A 13 23.56 -3.96 12.36
CA LEU A 13 23.29 -4.10 10.92
C LEU A 13 24.60 -4.23 10.13
N GLN A 14 25.59 -3.39 10.42
CA GLN A 14 26.91 -3.47 9.82
C GLN A 14 27.61 -4.80 10.09
N ALA A 15 27.59 -5.32 11.32
CA ALA A 15 28.21 -6.61 11.65
C ALA A 15 27.61 -7.80 10.88
N TYR A 16 26.36 -7.67 10.42
CA TYR A 16 25.65 -8.70 9.64
C TYR A 16 25.65 -8.44 8.13
N GLY A 17 26.37 -7.42 7.64
CA GLY A 17 26.43 -7.09 6.21
C GLY A 17 25.24 -6.28 5.68
N PHE A 18 24.55 -5.56 6.57
CA PHE A 18 23.41 -4.69 6.27
C PHE A 18 23.74 -3.20 6.49
N GLU A 19 25.00 -2.80 6.37
CA GLU A 19 25.47 -1.42 6.57
C GLU A 19 24.79 -0.37 5.68
N GLN A 20 24.20 -0.81 4.56
CA GLN A 20 23.39 0.02 3.67
C GLN A 20 22.05 0.46 4.32
N TYR A 21 21.61 -0.22 5.38
CA TYR A 21 20.44 0.14 6.17
C TYR A 21 20.84 0.98 7.37
N GLN A 22 20.34 2.22 7.43
CA GLN A 22 20.56 3.10 8.56
C GLN A 22 19.24 3.42 9.27
N LEU A 23 19.16 3.07 10.56
CA LEU A 23 18.07 3.54 11.40
C LEU A 23 18.19 5.05 11.55
N SER A 24 17.21 5.77 10.99
CA SER A 24 17.26 7.23 10.90
C SER A 24 16.39 7.93 11.94
N ASP A 25 15.23 7.34 12.25
CA ASP A 25 14.31 7.87 13.25
C ASP A 25 13.28 6.81 13.66
N LEU A 26 12.50 7.12 14.70
CA LEU A 26 11.28 6.42 15.06
C LEU A 26 10.07 7.22 14.57
N SER A 27 9.18 6.58 13.80
CA SER A 27 7.91 7.22 13.48
C SER A 27 7.07 7.37 14.77
N GLN A 28 6.16 8.35 14.78
CA GLN A 28 5.22 8.57 15.88
C GLN A 28 4.34 7.34 16.20
N ASP A 29 4.30 6.36 15.31
CA ASP A 29 3.46 5.15 15.40
C ASP A 29 4.20 3.90 15.94
N ASN A 30 5.37 4.05 16.58
CA ASN A 30 6.25 2.96 17.02
C ASN A 30 6.82 2.12 15.86
N GLU A 31 7.09 2.74 14.72
CA GLU A 31 7.76 2.09 13.59
C GLU A 31 9.24 2.48 13.55
N LEU A 32 10.11 1.48 13.44
CA LEU A 32 11.53 1.68 13.16
C LEU A 32 11.70 1.98 11.67
N LEU A 33 12.25 3.15 11.34
CA LEU A 33 12.44 3.59 9.96
C LEU A 33 13.91 3.40 9.54
N LEU A 34 14.17 2.32 8.81
CA LEU A 34 15.48 2.05 8.20
C LEU A 34 15.54 2.74 6.84
N LYS A 35 16.48 3.65 6.65
CA LYS A 35 16.76 4.26 5.35
C LYS A 35 17.74 3.39 4.57
N HIS A 36 17.48 3.29 3.27
CA HIS A 36 18.29 2.64 2.25
C HIS A 36 18.28 3.52 0.99
N GLU A 37 19.23 3.33 0.08
CA GLU A 37 19.27 4.07 -1.19
C GLU A 37 18.01 3.83 -2.04
N SER A 38 17.42 2.64 -1.95
CA SER A 38 16.22 2.25 -2.69
C SER A 38 14.91 2.68 -2.02
N GLY A 39 14.96 3.19 -0.78
CA GLY A 39 13.79 3.64 -0.05
C GLY A 39 13.91 3.55 1.46
N THR A 40 12.78 3.76 2.15
CA THR A 40 12.68 3.54 3.60
C THR A 40 11.93 2.23 3.87
N ILE A 41 12.31 1.50 4.91
CA ILE A 41 11.61 0.36 5.46
C ILE A 41 11.01 0.78 6.80
N ALA A 42 9.72 0.55 6.99
CA ALA A 42 9.09 0.67 8.29
C ALA A 42 8.87 -0.71 8.90
N LEU A 43 9.44 -0.91 10.08
CA LEU A 43 9.28 -2.13 10.87
C LEU A 43 8.42 -1.81 12.09
N ASN A 44 7.28 -2.50 12.22
CA ASN A 44 6.37 -2.27 13.34
C ASN A 44 7.02 -2.80 14.64
N GLY A 45 7.30 -1.89 15.56
CA GLY A 45 8.33 -2.06 16.57
C GLY A 45 7.86 -2.22 18.01
N LYS A 46 6.56 -2.41 18.29
CA LYS A 46 6.06 -2.46 19.69
C LYS A 46 6.84 -3.42 20.58
N ASN A 47 7.21 -4.61 20.09
CA ASN A 47 8.04 -5.57 20.83
C ASN A 47 9.53 -5.48 20.47
N LEU A 48 9.85 -5.00 19.26
CA LEU A 48 11.24 -4.90 18.79
C LEU A 48 12.03 -3.85 19.58
N LEU A 49 11.42 -2.71 19.89
CA LEU A 49 12.07 -1.59 20.60
C LEU A 49 12.40 -1.91 22.05
N HIS A 50 11.46 -2.50 22.78
CA HIS A 50 11.65 -2.90 24.17
C HIS A 50 12.76 -3.95 24.30
N ASP A 51 12.83 -4.90 23.36
CA ASP A 51 13.76 -6.02 23.45
C ASP A 51 15.14 -5.75 22.83
N LEU A 52 15.22 -4.85 21.83
CA LEU A 52 16.49 -4.28 21.35
C LEU A 52 17.18 -3.48 22.46
N HIS A 53 16.40 -2.80 23.32
CA HIS A 53 16.92 -2.14 24.52
C HIS A 53 17.53 -3.10 25.55
N LEU A 54 17.13 -4.39 25.51
CA LEU A 54 17.56 -5.44 26.44
C LEU A 54 18.63 -6.38 25.85
N GLY A 55 19.12 -6.14 24.63
CA GLY A 55 20.22 -6.91 24.02
C GLY A 55 19.90 -8.37 23.69
N LYS A 56 18.63 -8.73 23.44
CA LYS A 56 18.22 -10.13 23.18
C LYS A 56 18.44 -10.55 21.72
N SER A 57 19.25 -11.60 21.50
CA SER A 57 19.67 -12.09 20.17
C SER A 57 18.56 -12.60 19.26
N LYS A 58 17.49 -13.22 19.79
CA LYS A 58 16.39 -13.79 18.98
C LYS A 58 15.61 -12.76 18.16
N ASN A 59 15.62 -11.49 18.57
CA ASN A 59 14.89 -10.42 17.88
C ASN A 59 15.77 -9.69 16.84
N LEU A 60 17.09 -9.88 16.87
CA LEU A 60 18.00 -9.45 15.79
C LEU A 60 17.77 -10.28 14.52
N SER A 61 17.63 -11.60 14.64
CA SER A 61 17.20 -12.44 13.51
C SER A 61 15.84 -12.01 12.95
N SER A 62 14.96 -11.44 13.78
CA SER A 62 13.67 -10.91 13.32
C SER A 62 13.82 -9.59 12.55
N LEU A 63 14.77 -8.73 12.94
CA LEU A 63 15.13 -7.51 12.21
C LEU A 63 15.73 -7.86 10.83
N ILE A 64 16.73 -8.74 10.81
CA ILE A 64 17.39 -9.19 9.56
C ILE A 64 16.37 -9.85 8.62
N ASN A 65 15.57 -10.79 9.13
CA ASN A 65 14.51 -11.40 8.34
C ASN A 65 13.55 -10.35 7.77
N ALA A 66 13.25 -9.28 8.50
CA ALA A 66 12.34 -8.26 8.00
C ALA A 66 12.97 -7.42 6.88
N ILE A 67 14.27 -7.19 6.91
CA ILE A 67 15.03 -6.55 5.82
C ILE A 67 15.07 -7.46 4.59
N ASP A 68 15.47 -8.72 4.76
CA ASP A 68 15.51 -9.69 3.65
C ASP A 68 14.16 -9.83 2.94
N LEU A 69 13.07 -9.85 3.73
CA LEU A 69 11.72 -9.94 3.20
C LEU A 69 11.28 -8.66 2.48
N TYR A 70 11.73 -7.49 2.95
CA TYR A 70 11.52 -6.24 2.25
C TYR A 70 12.25 -6.26 0.90
N ASP A 71 13.53 -6.65 0.87
CA ASP A 71 14.36 -6.65 -0.33
C ASP A 71 13.88 -7.63 -1.39
N LEU A 72 13.46 -8.82 -0.95
CA LEU A 72 12.80 -9.78 -1.83
C LEU A 72 11.53 -9.17 -2.46
N THR A 73 10.70 -8.53 -1.63
CA THR A 73 9.43 -7.96 -2.11
C THR A 73 9.65 -6.74 -2.99
N TYR A 74 10.64 -5.90 -2.68
CA TYR A 74 11.06 -4.75 -3.47
C TYR A 74 11.54 -5.21 -4.85
N SER A 75 12.48 -6.14 -4.89
CA SER A 75 13.05 -6.68 -6.13
C SER A 75 11.98 -7.33 -7.00
N LEU A 76 11.07 -8.10 -6.40
CA LEU A 76 9.93 -8.68 -7.12
C LEU A 76 8.98 -7.59 -7.64
N ALA A 77 8.73 -6.53 -6.87
CA ALA A 77 7.92 -5.41 -7.31
C ALA A 77 8.55 -4.67 -8.50
N GLU A 78 9.87 -4.48 -8.52
CA GLU A 78 10.58 -3.90 -9.67
C GLU A 78 10.46 -4.78 -10.92
N ILE A 79 10.64 -6.10 -10.76
CA ILE A 79 10.47 -7.05 -11.86
C ILE A 79 9.04 -6.99 -12.41
N CYS A 80 8.04 -6.97 -11.53
CA CYS A 80 6.65 -6.88 -11.95
C CYS A 80 6.39 -5.53 -12.64
N ALA A 81 6.86 -4.42 -12.08
CA ALA A 81 6.67 -3.07 -12.61
C ALA A 81 7.20 -2.90 -14.04
N LYS A 82 8.31 -3.56 -14.39
CA LYS A 82 8.84 -3.55 -15.78
C LYS A 82 7.81 -4.03 -16.80
N GLY A 83 6.97 -5.00 -16.44
CA GLY A 83 5.88 -5.51 -17.29
C GLY A 83 4.78 -4.50 -17.58
N PHE A 84 4.69 -3.42 -16.80
CA PHE A 84 3.68 -2.36 -16.94
C PHE A 84 4.21 -1.12 -17.70
N SER A 85 5.49 -1.08 -18.05
CA SER A 85 6.14 0.07 -18.70
C SER A 85 5.48 0.52 -20.01
N LYS A 86 4.75 -0.37 -20.68
CA LYS A 86 4.04 -0.08 -21.92
C LYS A 86 2.73 0.71 -21.76
N PHE A 87 2.21 0.85 -20.54
CA PHE A 87 0.93 1.54 -20.30
C PHE A 87 1.14 3.03 -20.07
N THR A 88 0.81 3.86 -21.07
CA THR A 88 1.01 5.32 -21.03
C THR A 88 0.09 6.07 -20.07
N CYS A 89 -0.95 5.40 -19.55
CA CYS A 89 -1.86 5.99 -18.56
C CYS A 89 -1.21 6.19 -17.18
N ILE A 90 -0.07 5.56 -16.92
CA ILE A 90 0.70 5.68 -15.69
C ILE A 90 2.03 6.36 -16.05
N LYS A 91 2.46 7.33 -15.23
CA LYS A 91 3.77 7.97 -15.40
C LYS A 91 4.91 7.11 -14.86
N GLU A 92 4.70 6.51 -13.70
CA GLU A 92 5.73 5.79 -12.96
C GLU A 92 5.09 4.80 -11.96
N ILE A 93 5.79 3.71 -11.67
CA ILE A 93 5.53 2.85 -10.51
C ILE A 93 6.63 3.12 -9.49
N ALA A 94 6.27 3.76 -8.37
CA ALA A 94 7.18 4.14 -7.30
C ALA A 94 7.13 3.12 -6.17
N ILE A 95 8.27 2.48 -5.87
CA ILE A 95 8.36 1.40 -4.88
C ILE A 95 9.13 1.91 -3.66
N GLY A 96 8.59 1.72 -2.46
CA GLY A 96 9.21 2.21 -1.23
C GLY A 96 8.22 2.34 -0.08
N TYR A 97 8.64 2.93 1.04
CA TYR A 97 7.71 3.24 2.12
C TYR A 97 7.00 4.57 1.88
N TYR A 98 5.68 4.50 1.84
CA TYR A 98 4.79 5.64 1.75
C TYR A 98 3.72 5.51 2.83
N SER A 99 3.70 6.41 3.80
CA SER A 99 2.78 6.36 4.95
C SER A 99 1.30 6.37 4.55
N PHE A 100 0.97 6.92 3.38
CA PHE A 100 -0.37 6.93 2.82
C PHE A 100 -0.75 5.66 2.04
N CYS A 101 0.22 4.79 1.68
CA CYS A 101 0.02 3.61 0.85
C CYS A 101 0.08 2.32 1.70
N LYS A 102 -1.05 1.60 1.80
CA LYS A 102 -1.18 0.35 2.57
C LYS A 102 -1.12 -0.89 1.67
N GLY A 103 -0.03 -1.02 0.91
CA GLY A 103 0.19 -2.12 -0.02
C GLY A 103 0.44 -1.59 -1.41
N THR A 104 -0.63 -1.24 -2.13
CA THR A 104 -0.55 -0.51 -3.41
C THR A 104 -1.59 0.60 -3.43
N CYS A 105 -1.33 1.67 -4.18
CA CYS A 105 -2.36 2.63 -4.56
C CYS A 105 -1.98 3.42 -5.82
N TYR A 106 -2.96 3.67 -6.68
CA TYR A 106 -2.85 4.66 -7.75
C TYR A 106 -3.17 6.06 -7.22
N HIS A 107 -2.26 7.00 -7.46
CA HIS A 107 -2.44 8.40 -7.10
C HIS A 107 -2.79 9.24 -8.34
N TYR A 108 -4.03 9.73 -8.35
CA TYR A 108 -4.61 10.47 -9.47
C TYR A 108 -3.88 11.80 -9.79
N GLY A 109 -3.28 12.45 -8.79
CA GLY A 109 -2.69 13.79 -8.96
C GLY A 109 -1.39 13.79 -9.78
N ASP A 110 -0.52 12.81 -9.54
CA ASP A 110 0.77 12.66 -10.22
C ASP A 110 0.77 11.50 -11.22
N LYS A 111 -0.32 10.72 -11.27
CA LYS A 111 -0.51 9.55 -12.13
C LYS A 111 0.53 8.46 -11.88
N LYS A 112 0.90 8.24 -10.62
CA LYS A 112 1.83 7.20 -10.20
C LYS A 112 1.11 6.05 -9.49
N ILE A 113 1.63 4.84 -9.64
CA ILE A 113 1.28 3.73 -8.75
C ILE A 113 2.35 3.64 -7.67
N TYR A 114 1.93 3.68 -6.42
CA TYR A 114 2.80 3.50 -5.27
C TYR A 114 2.71 2.05 -4.79
N VAL A 115 3.85 1.44 -4.48
CA VAL A 115 3.95 0.09 -3.90
C VAL A 115 4.72 0.17 -2.61
N ASN A 116 4.14 -0.37 -1.54
CA ASN A 116 4.74 -0.47 -0.21
C ASN A 116 5.09 -1.93 0.12
N PRO A 117 6.36 -2.35 -0.09
CA PRO A 117 6.77 -3.75 0.02
C PRO A 117 6.44 -4.37 1.38
N SER A 118 6.65 -3.65 2.49
CA SER A 118 6.36 -4.15 3.84
C SER A 118 4.90 -4.56 4.01
N TYR A 119 3.97 -3.73 3.52
CA TYR A 119 2.53 -4.02 3.62
C TYR A 119 2.09 -5.12 2.67
N VAL A 120 2.62 -5.12 1.44
CA VAL A 120 2.36 -6.18 0.44
C VAL A 120 2.77 -7.53 0.99
N PHE A 121 4.01 -7.65 1.47
CA PHE A 121 4.54 -8.90 2.00
C PHE A 121 3.72 -9.37 3.21
N LYS A 122 3.42 -8.47 4.15
CA LYS A 122 2.64 -8.81 5.34
C LYS A 122 1.27 -9.39 4.97
N ARG A 123 0.54 -8.72 4.06
CA ARG A 123 -0.78 -9.18 3.61
C ARG A 123 -0.68 -10.52 2.89
N TRP A 124 0.29 -10.67 1.99
CA TRP A 124 0.55 -11.93 1.31
C TRP A 124 0.83 -13.07 2.28
N LYS A 125 1.77 -12.87 3.22
CA LYS A 125 2.18 -13.88 4.20
C LYS A 125 1.03 -14.33 5.10
N THR A 126 0.17 -13.40 5.51
CA THR A 126 -0.95 -13.73 6.41
C THR A 126 -2.10 -14.40 5.68
N THR A 127 -2.42 -13.98 4.45
CA THR A 127 -3.69 -14.35 3.81
C THR A 127 -3.50 -15.30 2.62
N PHE A 128 -2.40 -15.22 1.88
CA PHE A 128 -2.28 -15.81 0.54
C PHE A 128 -1.09 -16.74 0.34
N SER A 129 -0.12 -16.80 1.25
CA SER A 129 1.14 -17.51 1.02
C SER A 129 1.03 -19.01 0.78
N LYS A 130 -0.14 -19.61 1.08
CA LYS A 130 -0.43 -21.02 0.83
C LYS A 130 -1.03 -21.27 -0.55
N SER A 131 -1.54 -20.25 -1.23
CA SER A 131 -2.31 -20.40 -2.47
C SER A 131 -1.82 -19.54 -3.64
N ILE A 132 -1.12 -18.44 -3.38
CA ILE A 132 -0.67 -17.49 -4.41
C ILE A 132 0.81 -17.21 -4.18
N THR A 133 1.62 -17.18 -5.23
CA THR A 133 3.03 -16.78 -5.09
C THR A 133 3.13 -15.28 -4.80
N LEU A 134 4.20 -14.83 -4.14
CA LEU A 134 4.38 -13.41 -3.85
C LEU A 134 4.44 -12.56 -5.14
N LYS A 135 5.09 -13.07 -6.18
CA LYS A 135 5.16 -12.42 -7.50
C LYS A 135 3.77 -12.23 -8.12
N ASP A 136 2.95 -13.29 -8.13
CA ASP A 136 1.60 -13.22 -8.70
C ASP A 136 0.71 -12.29 -7.88
N PHE A 137 0.83 -12.33 -6.55
CA PHE A 137 0.14 -11.41 -5.66
C PHE A 137 0.49 -9.95 -5.96
N ILE A 138 1.79 -9.61 -6.09
CA ILE A 138 2.23 -8.26 -6.49
C ILE A 138 1.66 -7.88 -7.85
N THR A 139 1.74 -8.77 -8.84
CA THR A 139 1.25 -8.49 -10.20
C THR A 139 -0.25 -8.23 -10.22
N VAL A 140 -1.04 -9.00 -9.45
CA VAL A 140 -2.48 -8.81 -9.29
C VAL A 140 -2.80 -7.44 -8.65
N LEU A 141 -2.05 -7.04 -7.62
CA LEU A 141 -2.21 -5.71 -7.02
C LEU A 141 -1.88 -4.59 -8.03
N LEU A 142 -0.79 -4.72 -8.78
CA LEU A 142 -0.44 -3.73 -9.82
C LEU A 142 -1.48 -3.65 -10.95
N LEU A 143 -2.05 -4.79 -11.36
CA LEU A 143 -3.16 -4.83 -12.32
C LEU A 143 -4.40 -4.10 -11.77
N HIS A 144 -4.69 -4.22 -10.49
CA HIS A 144 -5.80 -3.49 -9.89
C HIS A 144 -5.58 -1.97 -9.95
N GLU A 145 -4.39 -1.49 -9.59
CA GLU A 145 -4.06 -0.06 -9.66
C GLU A 145 -4.03 0.46 -11.11
N LEU A 146 -3.59 -0.35 -12.07
CA LEU A 146 -3.72 -0.05 -13.50
C LEU A 146 -5.20 0.12 -13.91
N GLY A 147 -6.09 -0.68 -13.31
CA GLY A 147 -7.54 -0.51 -13.46
C GLY A 147 -8.02 0.89 -13.06
N HIS A 148 -7.51 1.41 -11.95
CA HIS A 148 -7.77 2.80 -11.54
C HIS A 148 -7.18 3.83 -12.51
N ALA A 149 -5.98 3.60 -13.03
CA ALA A 149 -5.37 4.47 -14.03
C ALA A 149 -6.20 4.51 -15.34
N PHE A 150 -6.81 3.40 -15.76
CA PHE A 150 -7.73 3.41 -16.90
C PHE A 150 -9.01 4.21 -16.63
N GLN A 151 -9.55 4.15 -15.42
CA GLN A 151 -10.73 4.94 -15.02
C GLN A 151 -10.46 6.44 -15.00
N ASP A 152 -9.26 6.86 -14.58
CA ASP A 152 -8.87 8.27 -14.51
C ASP A 152 -8.91 8.98 -15.87
N ASN A 153 -8.70 8.23 -16.96
CA ASN A 153 -8.83 8.77 -18.31
C ASN A 153 -10.28 8.95 -18.77
N GLU A 154 -11.27 8.63 -17.93
CA GLU A 154 -12.68 8.78 -18.24
C GLU A 154 -13.31 10.00 -17.57
N LYS A 155 -13.95 10.85 -18.38
CA LYS A 155 -14.73 12.03 -17.93
C LYS A 155 -15.72 11.77 -16.77
N PRO A 156 -16.44 10.63 -16.69
CA PRO A 156 -17.43 10.39 -15.65
C PRO A 156 -16.88 10.30 -14.22
N LEU A 157 -15.63 9.84 -14.03
CA LEU A 157 -15.02 9.75 -12.69
C LEU A 157 -14.74 11.16 -12.13
N LEU A 158 -14.22 12.05 -12.98
CA LEU A 158 -13.96 13.45 -12.63
C LEU A 158 -15.26 14.22 -12.37
N GLN A 159 -16.29 13.96 -13.17
CA GLN A 159 -17.61 14.56 -12.99
C GLN A 159 -18.24 14.12 -11.67
N ARG A 160 -18.23 12.82 -11.34
CA ARG A 160 -18.75 12.32 -10.05
C ARG A 160 -17.96 12.83 -8.85
N LYS A 161 -16.63 12.89 -8.93
CA LYS A 161 -15.82 13.51 -7.86
C LYS A 161 -16.26 14.97 -7.67
N THR A 162 -16.45 15.70 -8.75
CA THR A 162 -16.93 17.09 -8.69
C THR A 162 -18.32 17.16 -8.06
N GLU A 163 -19.29 16.35 -8.49
CA GLU A 163 -20.66 16.31 -7.94
C GLU A 163 -20.72 15.92 -6.45
N PHE A 164 -19.82 15.04 -5.98
CA PHE A 164 -19.74 14.66 -4.56
C PHE A 164 -19.05 15.72 -3.69
N PHE A 165 -18.16 16.53 -4.27
CA PHE A 165 -17.33 17.48 -3.53
C PHE A 165 -17.64 18.95 -3.81
N SER A 166 -18.54 19.25 -4.76
CA SER A 166 -19.05 20.59 -5.04
C SER A 166 -20.11 20.95 -4.00
N GLU A 167 -19.62 21.38 -2.84
CA GLU A 167 -20.27 22.24 -1.85
C GLU A 167 -21.59 21.77 -1.19
N ASN A 168 -21.58 21.79 0.16
CA ASN A 168 -22.70 21.68 1.10
C ASN A 168 -23.37 20.30 1.28
N ILE A 169 -22.63 19.35 1.87
CA ILE A 169 -23.31 18.32 2.69
C ILE A 169 -23.78 19.01 3.98
N HIS A 170 -25.06 19.34 4.06
CA HIS A 170 -25.68 19.73 5.34
C HIS A 170 -25.63 18.55 6.32
N SER A 171 -25.48 18.84 7.62
CA SER A 171 -25.31 17.82 8.67
C SER A 171 -26.44 16.79 8.72
N GLU A 172 -27.63 17.17 8.27
CA GLU A 172 -28.82 16.31 8.17
C GLU A 172 -28.69 15.22 7.09
N PHE A 173 -27.79 15.36 6.11
CA PHE A 173 -27.56 14.39 5.04
C PHE A 173 -26.30 13.53 5.23
N ILE A 174 -25.66 13.58 6.41
CA ILE A 174 -24.39 12.85 6.65
C ILE A 174 -24.57 11.35 6.44
N SER A 175 -25.66 10.74 6.93
CA SER A 175 -25.90 9.30 6.75
C SER A 175 -26.11 8.92 5.28
N GLU A 176 -26.90 9.70 4.54
CA GLU A 176 -27.14 9.47 3.12
C GLU A 176 -25.86 9.68 2.29
N ALA A 177 -25.07 10.70 2.60
CA ALA A 177 -23.80 10.96 1.96
C ALA A 177 -22.76 9.87 2.24
N ILE A 178 -22.71 9.34 3.47
CA ILE A 178 -21.89 8.18 3.83
C ILE A 178 -22.27 6.97 2.96
N GLN A 179 -23.56 6.67 2.81
CA GLN A 179 -24.01 5.54 2.00
C GLN A 179 -23.71 5.75 0.51
N LYS A 180 -23.97 6.96 -0.03
CA LYS A 180 -23.63 7.31 -1.41
C LYS A 180 -22.14 7.21 -1.67
N TYR A 181 -21.30 7.67 -0.74
CA TYR A 181 -19.84 7.60 -0.86
C TYR A 181 -19.34 6.15 -0.75
N LYS A 182 -19.89 5.34 0.17
CA LYS A 182 -19.58 3.90 0.26
C LYS A 182 -19.92 3.17 -1.03
N HIS A 183 -21.09 3.43 -1.61
CA HIS A 183 -21.48 2.86 -2.90
C HIS A 183 -20.53 3.27 -4.03
N PHE A 184 -20.17 4.56 -4.08
CA PHE A 184 -19.19 5.08 -5.03
C PHE A 184 -17.82 4.39 -4.90
N LEU A 185 -17.31 4.21 -3.68
CA LEU A 185 -16.05 3.51 -3.43
C LEU A 185 -16.10 2.07 -3.93
N ILE A 186 -17.11 1.29 -3.51
CA ILE A 186 -17.25 -0.12 -3.91
C ILE A 186 -17.38 -0.24 -5.44
N LYS A 187 -18.15 0.64 -6.08
CA LYS A 187 -18.30 0.62 -7.54
C LYS A 187 -16.97 0.91 -8.25
N THR A 188 -16.24 1.92 -7.79
CA THR A 188 -14.94 2.28 -8.36
C THR A 188 -13.94 1.12 -8.26
N GLU A 189 -13.93 0.42 -7.11
CA GLU A 189 -13.12 -0.78 -6.90
C GLU A 189 -13.51 -1.90 -7.87
N ILE A 190 -14.80 -2.25 -7.95
CA ILE A 190 -15.30 -3.30 -8.86
C ILE A 190 -14.91 -3.00 -10.32
N ASP A 191 -15.15 -1.77 -10.76
CA ASP A 191 -14.86 -1.33 -12.12
C ASP A 191 -13.35 -1.41 -12.42
N ALA A 192 -12.46 -1.10 -11.45
CA ALA A 192 -11.02 -1.20 -11.62
C ALA A 192 -10.57 -2.66 -11.81
N TRP A 193 -11.10 -3.58 -11.01
CA TRP A 193 -10.86 -5.02 -11.18
C TRP A 193 -11.35 -5.53 -12.54
N ASP A 194 -12.54 -5.13 -12.97
CA ASP A 194 -13.14 -5.66 -14.19
C ASP A 194 -12.41 -5.20 -15.46
N ARG A 195 -11.84 -3.98 -15.42
CA ARG A 195 -11.04 -3.44 -16.52
C ARG A 195 -9.77 -4.24 -16.79
N THR A 196 -9.17 -4.89 -15.80
CA THR A 196 -7.88 -5.57 -15.99
C THR A 196 -7.98 -7.08 -16.17
N LYS A 197 -9.18 -7.66 -16.05
CA LYS A 197 -9.45 -9.09 -16.31
C LYS A 197 -8.95 -9.58 -17.68
N HIS A 198 -9.03 -8.76 -18.71
CA HIS A 198 -8.59 -9.14 -20.05
C HIS A 198 -7.05 -9.24 -20.17
N LEU A 199 -6.31 -8.61 -19.25
CA LEU A 199 -4.84 -8.60 -19.24
C LEU A 199 -4.23 -9.82 -18.53
N LEU A 200 -5.02 -10.64 -17.83
CA LEU A 200 -4.49 -11.77 -17.03
C LEU A 200 -3.62 -12.73 -17.84
N LYS A 201 -4.04 -13.04 -19.08
CA LYS A 201 -3.28 -13.90 -19.99
C LYS A 201 -1.91 -13.31 -20.34
N GLU A 202 -1.84 -12.00 -20.52
CA GLU A 202 -0.61 -11.31 -20.87
C GLU A 202 0.43 -11.40 -19.75
N PHE A 203 -0.04 -11.37 -18.49
CA PHE A 203 0.81 -11.50 -17.31
C PHE A 203 1.00 -12.96 -16.85
N SER A 204 0.50 -13.94 -17.63
CA SER A 204 0.53 -15.37 -17.27
C SER A 204 -0.09 -15.66 -15.90
N LEU A 205 -1.10 -14.87 -15.50
CA LEU A 205 -1.81 -15.04 -14.24
C LEU A 205 -3.02 -15.95 -14.42
N ASP A 206 -3.21 -16.86 -13.47
CA ASP A 206 -4.41 -17.68 -13.42
C ASP A 206 -5.60 -16.89 -12.86
N SER A 207 -6.81 -17.25 -13.30
CA SER A 207 -8.03 -16.57 -12.89
C SER A 207 -8.41 -16.83 -11.43
N VAL A 208 -7.93 -17.92 -10.82
CA VAL A 208 -8.25 -18.29 -9.44
C VAL A 208 -7.54 -17.35 -8.49
N SER A 209 -6.23 -17.15 -8.64
CA SER A 209 -5.42 -16.22 -7.87
C SER A 209 -5.99 -14.79 -7.96
N PHE A 210 -6.30 -14.33 -9.18
CA PHE A 210 -6.92 -13.02 -9.38
C PHE A 210 -8.26 -12.88 -8.63
N THR A 211 -9.12 -13.90 -8.74
CA THR A 211 -10.44 -13.88 -8.09
C THR A 211 -10.34 -13.91 -6.57
N GLN A 212 -9.39 -14.67 -6.02
CA GLN A 212 -9.14 -14.72 -4.56
C GLN A 212 -8.73 -13.35 -4.02
N VAL A 213 -7.74 -12.70 -4.64
CA VAL A 213 -7.27 -11.36 -4.20
C VAL A 213 -8.38 -10.31 -4.39
N LYS A 214 -9.06 -10.31 -5.53
CA LYS A 214 -10.22 -9.42 -5.79
C LYS A 214 -11.27 -9.56 -4.68
N SER A 215 -11.60 -10.79 -4.31
CA SER A 215 -12.67 -11.05 -3.32
C SER A 215 -12.27 -10.58 -1.93
N ASP A 216 -11.03 -10.83 -1.50
CA ASP A 216 -10.49 -10.33 -0.23
C ASP A 216 -10.51 -8.78 -0.18
N CYS A 217 -10.06 -8.12 -1.27
CA CYS A 217 -10.12 -6.66 -1.38
C CYS A 217 -11.56 -6.13 -1.29
N LEU A 218 -12.49 -6.66 -2.10
CA LEU A 218 -13.87 -6.17 -2.11
C LEU A 218 -14.60 -6.42 -0.78
N ASN A 219 -14.33 -7.56 -0.12
CA ASN A 219 -14.88 -7.84 1.21
C ASN A 219 -14.40 -6.82 2.24
N SER A 220 -13.15 -6.36 2.16
CA SER A 220 -12.62 -5.32 3.05
C SER A 220 -13.31 -3.97 2.88
N TYR A 221 -13.78 -3.64 1.67
CA TYR A 221 -14.57 -2.42 1.41
C TYR A 221 -16.03 -2.57 1.82
N ALA A 222 -16.62 -3.75 1.61
CA ALA A 222 -17.99 -4.04 2.02
C ALA A 222 -18.16 -3.96 3.54
N SER A 223 -17.15 -4.39 4.30
CA SER A 223 -17.16 -4.42 5.77
C SER A 223 -16.85 -3.07 6.43
N LEU A 224 -16.50 -2.02 5.68
CA LEU A 224 -16.28 -0.68 6.24
C LEU A 224 -17.55 -0.18 6.93
N ASN A 225 -17.40 0.22 8.19
CA ASN A 225 -18.51 0.82 8.95
C ASN A 225 -18.66 2.32 8.63
N ASP A 226 -19.82 2.88 8.98
CA ASP A 226 -20.16 4.27 8.66
C ASP A 226 -19.16 5.28 9.26
N LEU A 227 -18.60 5.00 10.45
CA LEU A 227 -17.59 5.85 11.09
C LEU A 227 -16.28 5.89 10.30
N GLU A 228 -15.85 4.75 9.74
CA GLU A 228 -14.66 4.68 8.89
C GLU A 228 -14.87 5.41 7.56
N ILE A 229 -16.06 5.27 6.98
CA ILE A 229 -16.45 5.97 5.75
C ILE A 229 -16.49 7.48 5.99
N GLU A 230 -17.08 7.92 7.11
CA GLU A 230 -17.12 9.34 7.51
C GLU A 230 -15.71 9.92 7.68
N LYS A 231 -14.80 9.20 8.35
CA LYS A 231 -13.40 9.62 8.49
C LYS A 231 -12.69 9.76 7.15
N ARG A 232 -12.91 8.83 6.22
CA ARG A 232 -12.35 8.90 4.86
C ARG A 232 -12.91 10.10 4.11
N LEU A 233 -14.23 10.31 4.16
CA LEU A 233 -14.93 11.41 3.51
C LEU A 233 -14.40 12.78 4.01
N LYS A 234 -14.27 12.97 5.32
CA LYS A 234 -13.71 14.20 5.93
C LYS A 234 -12.27 14.50 5.48
N ARG A 235 -11.43 13.48 5.30
CA ARG A 235 -10.06 13.66 4.79
C ARG A 235 -10.04 14.20 3.36
N VAL A 236 -10.94 13.71 2.52
CA VAL A 236 -11.06 14.18 1.14
C VAL A 236 -11.53 15.64 1.12
N TYR A 237 -12.53 16.01 1.93
CA TYR A 237 -12.96 17.40 2.05
C TYR A 237 -11.85 18.35 2.47
N LYS A 238 -11.08 17.99 3.50
CA LYS A 238 -9.94 18.82 3.96
C LYS A 238 -8.92 19.07 2.85
N HIS A 239 -8.73 18.13 1.93
CA HIS A 239 -7.80 18.29 0.80
C HIS A 239 -8.36 19.17 -0.33
N LEU A 240 -9.68 19.35 -0.41
CA LEU A 240 -10.34 20.14 -1.46
C LEU A 240 -10.59 21.59 -1.04
N VAL A 241 -10.87 21.84 0.25
CA VAL A 241 -11.10 23.20 0.80
C VAL A 241 -9.80 23.96 1.06
N CYS A 242 -8.65 23.27 1.11
CA CYS A 242 -7.33 23.89 1.30
C CYS A 242 -6.58 24.18 -0.02
N LYS A 243 -7.28 24.20 -1.16
CA LYS A 243 -6.76 24.69 -2.46
C LYS A 243 -7.39 26.03 -2.79
#